data_AF-A0A3M8GNV5-F1
#
_entry.id   AF-A0A3M8GNV5-F1
#
_cell.length_a   1.000
_cell.length_b   1.000
_cell.length_c   1.000
_cell.angle_alpha   90.00
_cell.angle_beta   90.00
_cell.angle_gamma   90.00
#
_symmetry.space_group_name_H-M   'P 1'
#
loop_
_entity.id
_entity.type
_entity.pdbx_description
1 polymer ?
#
loop_
_entity_poly.entity_id
_entity_poly.type
_entity_poly.pdbx_seq_one_letter_code
_entity_poly.pdbx_strand_id
1 'polypeptide(L)'
;MKKIFFAFLALSASITMAQGGINLEKTDCFFEDCGLLESYPNLEFGKLAVPENYQQPENRKIKIAFVIIKAVEAPIQNDPVIIFQGGWGATTLDLTAAYVRNFPIKNRDVILFDYRGSGYSEPKLCDWLGEATWADIGNDLSNDQFEANQTKRFNQCLDSLELRKVDFNQFGSNTKTKDAVMLAEQLGYESYNLLGISYGTRAIQNFIRNAEDSPIKIRSAVLDSNCPMGHFMQQGKFGEDYVRVLDLFLKDCENDSDCNSAFPELRNRFSKFLIALDANPWVVEMSDGSTFTLNRQDINGQLFQMLYVRNYYKNIPLLLEEIMSRKGEGFELLINNIKRRVTTNFNGLGMVNFVYDHKAMTREAETYFKAKEKELYPFNAISGHMDFYFKDNRIGTDSLEAVPVTSTIPTLFLAGEYDPITPPSWTKEVAKSFENHHYFEVKRYGHGVAPSPCGEELLHAFFANPKERPSDTCIQNLGDNKINFVTTYYRNAKISKLASGIFQMKNIPLLIGLILVVLFALVNSIKGLRSWLVKKDNRSAFLTVASIGILVFLVGLLLAISKTASENPFLLAFGLNDSANNIFYLVPILLGFVFLALIRWFKNEKTLWSSLSAIALIVFIAIAMAYQLYPNF
;
A
#
# COMPACT_ATOMS: atom_id res chain seq x y z
N MET A 1 16.75 55.08 -69.35
CA MET A 1 15.39 54.54 -69.50
C MET A 1 15.39 53.06 -69.14
N LYS A 2 14.67 52.67 -68.06
CA LYS A 2 14.19 51.32 -67.64
C LYS A 2 15.26 50.23 -67.34
N LYS A 3 15.20 49.40 -66.29
CA LYS A 3 14.56 49.36 -64.94
C LYS A 3 15.10 48.06 -64.25
N ILE A 4 15.62 48.19 -63.01
CA ILE A 4 15.59 47.26 -61.85
C ILE A 4 16.36 45.90 -61.91
N PHE A 5 17.32 45.72 -60.96
CA PHE A 5 17.63 44.53 -60.11
C PHE A 5 19.02 44.78 -59.45
N PHE A 6 19.35 44.53 -58.18
CA PHE A 6 18.64 44.16 -56.94
C PHE A 6 19.59 44.52 -55.77
N ALA A 7 19.01 44.68 -54.59
CA ALA A 7 19.66 45.08 -53.35
C ALA A 7 20.46 43.96 -52.68
N PHE A 8 21.52 44.33 -51.97
CA PHE A 8 22.05 43.58 -50.84
C PHE A 8 22.46 44.59 -49.76
N LEU A 9 21.79 44.54 -48.61
CA LEU A 9 22.19 45.29 -47.42
C LEU A 9 21.95 44.40 -46.20
N ALA A 10 23.02 44.29 -45.42
CA ALA A 10 23.13 43.51 -44.21
C ALA A 10 22.08 43.90 -43.17
N LEU A 11 21.39 42.91 -42.61
CA LEU A 11 20.79 42.98 -41.29
C LEU A 11 21.34 41.84 -40.45
N SER A 12 22.12 42.20 -39.45
CA SER A 12 22.38 41.40 -38.27
C SER A 12 21.06 41.14 -37.55
N ALA A 13 20.51 39.94 -37.70
CA ALA A 13 19.44 39.45 -36.83
C ALA A 13 20.09 38.79 -35.61
N SER A 14 20.05 39.49 -34.47
CA SER A 14 20.15 38.85 -33.17
C SER A 14 19.02 37.82 -33.08
N ILE A 15 19.37 36.54 -33.10
CA ILE A 15 18.43 35.48 -32.72
C ILE A 15 18.27 35.61 -31.22
N THR A 16 17.23 36.33 -30.80
CA THR A 16 16.70 36.23 -29.46
C THR A 16 16.23 34.78 -29.31
N MET A 17 17.00 33.96 -28.60
CA MET A 17 16.46 32.74 -28.01
C MET A 17 15.25 33.19 -27.20
N ALA A 18 14.06 32.71 -27.59
CA ALA A 18 12.90 32.82 -26.74
C ALA A 18 13.25 32.15 -25.41
N GLN A 19 13.50 32.96 -24.38
CA GLN A 19 13.41 32.49 -23.01
C GLN A 19 11.97 32.02 -22.84
N GLY A 20 11.76 30.71 -22.96
CA GLY A 20 10.51 30.06 -22.62
C GLY A 20 10.17 30.47 -21.20
N GLY A 21 9.03 31.14 -21.02
CA GLY A 21 8.55 31.54 -19.70
C GLY A 21 8.50 30.34 -18.76
N ILE A 22 8.68 30.60 -17.46
CA ILE A 22 8.56 29.60 -16.39
C ILE A 22 7.21 28.89 -16.54
N ASN A 23 7.25 27.58 -16.77
CA ASN A 23 6.04 26.75 -16.95
C ASN A 23 5.47 26.25 -15.60
N LEU A 24 5.94 26.80 -14.48
CA LEU A 24 5.54 26.44 -13.12
C LEU A 24 4.46 27.39 -12.57
N GLU A 25 3.33 26.82 -12.20
CA GLU A 25 2.21 27.49 -11.54
C GLU A 25 2.16 27.03 -10.07
N LYS A 26 2.37 27.94 -9.10
CA LYS A 26 2.18 27.60 -7.68
C LYS A 26 0.69 27.37 -7.39
N THR A 27 0.40 26.47 -6.46
CA THR A 27 -0.96 26.17 -5.99
C THR A 27 -0.95 26.10 -4.47
N ASP A 28 -2.06 26.44 -3.82
CA ASP A 28 -2.13 26.41 -2.35
C ASP A 28 -2.12 24.97 -1.82
N CYS A 29 -2.92 24.09 -2.41
CA CYS A 29 -3.06 22.69 -2.01
C CYS A 29 -3.88 21.90 -3.05
N PHE A 30 -3.62 20.59 -3.18
CA PHE A 30 -4.39 19.69 -4.06
C PHE A 30 -5.42 18.82 -3.34
N PHE A 31 -5.25 18.62 -2.04
CA PHE A 31 -6.02 17.66 -1.26
C PHE A 31 -7.42 18.19 -0.93
N GLU A 32 -8.38 17.29 -0.75
CA GLU A 32 -9.71 17.67 -0.24
C GLU A 32 -9.65 18.29 1.16
N ASP A 33 -8.74 17.78 1.99
CA ASP A 33 -8.41 18.31 3.31
C ASP A 33 -6.94 18.78 3.34
N CYS A 34 -6.76 20.09 3.44
CA CYS A 34 -5.45 20.73 3.48
C CYS A 34 -4.92 20.94 4.90
N GLY A 35 -5.55 20.35 5.94
CA GLY A 35 -5.09 20.40 7.33
C GLY A 35 -3.66 19.88 7.54
N LEU A 36 -3.13 19.10 6.59
CA LEU A 36 -1.72 18.71 6.58
C LEU A 36 -0.77 19.94 6.63
N LEU A 37 -1.14 21.05 5.98
CA LEU A 37 -0.36 22.29 5.97
C LEU A 37 -0.24 22.94 7.36
N GLU A 38 -1.23 22.75 8.23
CA GLU A 38 -1.17 23.24 9.61
C GLU A 38 -0.08 22.54 10.42
N SER A 39 0.12 21.25 10.15
CA SER A 39 1.15 20.43 10.81
C SER A 39 2.51 20.54 10.11
N TYR A 40 2.54 20.86 8.82
CA TYR A 40 3.73 20.87 7.97
C TYR A 40 3.71 22.08 7.03
N PRO A 41 4.10 23.27 7.50
CA PRO A 41 4.09 24.51 6.70
C PRO A 41 5.18 24.54 5.62
N ASN A 42 6.04 23.52 5.56
CA ASN A 42 7.19 23.39 4.67
C ASN A 42 6.87 22.64 3.36
N LEU A 43 5.59 22.67 2.92
CA LEU A 43 5.14 22.05 1.67
C LEU A 43 4.90 23.12 0.61
N GLU A 44 5.47 22.93 -0.58
CA GLU A 44 5.21 23.80 -1.74
C GLU A 44 4.54 22.99 -2.86
N PHE A 45 3.29 23.32 -3.19
CA PHE A 45 2.56 22.69 -4.28
C PHE A 45 2.66 23.49 -5.58
N GLY A 46 2.62 22.79 -6.70
CA GLY A 46 2.51 23.43 -7.99
C GLY A 46 2.11 22.50 -9.12
N LYS A 47 1.85 23.11 -10.28
CA LYS A 47 1.64 22.43 -11.55
C LYS A 47 2.71 22.86 -12.54
N LEU A 48 3.24 21.91 -13.30
CA LEU A 48 4.12 22.16 -14.45
C LEU A 48 3.30 21.97 -15.74
N ALA A 49 3.28 23.00 -16.59
CA ALA A 49 2.72 22.88 -17.94
C ALA A 49 3.75 22.25 -18.90
N VAL A 50 3.43 21.09 -19.46
CA VAL A 50 4.28 20.35 -20.42
C VAL A 50 3.51 20.12 -21.72
N PRO A 51 4.18 19.91 -22.87
CA PRO A 51 3.49 19.47 -24.07
C PRO A 51 2.91 18.06 -23.90
N GLU A 52 1.70 17.84 -24.41
CA GLU A 52 1.14 16.48 -24.53
C GLU A 52 2.07 15.63 -25.39
N ASN A 53 2.45 16.14 -26.56
CA ASN A 53 3.34 15.50 -27.51
C ASN A 53 4.62 16.33 -27.69
N TYR A 54 5.77 15.79 -27.27
CA TYR A 54 7.06 16.50 -27.35
C TYR A 54 7.58 16.71 -28.78
N GLN A 55 7.09 15.95 -29.76
CA GLN A 55 7.36 16.19 -31.18
C GLN A 55 6.47 17.30 -31.75
N GLN A 56 5.45 17.74 -31.01
CA GLN A 56 4.54 18.82 -31.38
C GLN A 56 4.32 19.79 -30.20
N PRO A 57 5.39 20.46 -29.70
CA PRO A 57 5.37 21.16 -28.42
C PRO A 57 4.41 22.37 -28.37
N GLU A 58 4.08 22.93 -29.53
CA GLU A 58 3.17 24.08 -29.68
C GLU A 58 1.68 23.68 -29.68
N ASN A 59 1.37 22.39 -29.69
CA ASN A 59 -0.02 21.90 -29.70
C ASN A 59 -0.61 21.94 -28.28
N ARG A 60 -1.26 20.84 -27.87
CA ARG A 60 -1.91 20.73 -26.57
C ARG A 60 -0.87 20.67 -25.45
N LYS A 61 -1.06 21.47 -24.41
CA LYS A 61 -0.35 21.35 -23.14
C LYS A 61 -1.18 20.58 -22.11
N ILE A 62 -0.49 19.87 -21.24
CA ILE A 62 -1.05 19.13 -20.10
C ILE A 62 -0.39 19.62 -18.80
N LYS A 63 -0.98 19.30 -17.64
CA LYS A 63 -0.50 19.78 -16.35
C LYS A 63 -0.01 18.63 -15.49
N ILE A 64 1.20 18.77 -14.95
CA ILE A 64 1.84 17.80 -14.07
C ILE A 64 1.85 18.35 -12.65
N ALA A 65 1.15 17.70 -11.73
CA ALA A 65 1.10 18.12 -10.34
C ALA A 65 2.35 17.65 -9.59
N PHE A 66 2.88 18.52 -8.73
CA PHE A 66 4.01 18.21 -7.87
C PHE A 66 3.86 18.85 -6.48
N VAL A 67 4.58 18.28 -5.51
CA VAL A 67 4.81 18.88 -4.20
C VAL A 67 6.29 18.76 -3.84
N ILE A 68 6.84 19.83 -3.27
CA ILE A 68 8.17 19.85 -2.69
C ILE A 68 8.01 19.86 -1.17
N ILE A 69 8.53 18.83 -0.53
CA ILE A 69 8.69 18.79 0.93
C ILE A 69 10.05 19.41 1.23
N LYS A 70 10.05 20.62 1.78
CA LYS A 70 11.28 21.36 2.05
C LYS A 70 12.04 20.73 3.22
N ALA A 71 13.36 20.69 3.09
CA ALA A 71 14.27 20.24 4.12
C ALA A 71 14.09 21.02 5.43
N VAL A 72 14.20 20.32 6.56
CA VAL A 72 14.00 20.88 7.90
C VAL A 72 15.21 20.69 8.83
N GLU A 73 16.21 19.93 8.40
CA GLU A 73 17.40 19.64 9.21
C GLU A 73 18.69 20.16 8.55
N ALA A 74 19.45 20.96 9.30
CA ALA A 74 20.73 21.51 8.83
C ALA A 74 21.88 20.48 8.93
N PRO A 75 22.92 20.57 8.07
CA PRO A 75 23.05 21.51 6.96
C PRO A 75 22.16 21.11 5.78
N ILE A 76 21.36 22.07 5.29
CA ILE A 76 20.50 21.87 4.12
C ILE A 76 21.38 21.69 2.88
N GLN A 77 21.06 20.68 2.08
CA GLN A 77 21.82 20.30 0.89
C GLN A 77 21.00 20.62 -0.36
N ASN A 78 21.66 21.19 -1.37
CA ASN A 78 21.00 21.69 -2.59
C ASN A 78 20.83 20.61 -3.68
N ASP A 79 20.71 19.35 -3.28
CA ASP A 79 20.58 18.17 -4.12
C ASP A 79 19.34 17.34 -3.72
N PRO A 80 18.13 17.77 -4.11
CA PRO A 80 16.88 17.14 -3.70
C PRO A 80 16.77 15.68 -4.13
N VAL A 81 15.86 14.95 -3.50
CA VAL A 81 15.47 13.59 -3.92
C VAL A 81 14.18 13.66 -4.74
N ILE A 82 14.24 13.28 -6.02
CA ILE A 82 13.05 13.07 -6.85
C ILE A 82 12.54 11.65 -6.62
N ILE A 83 11.26 11.54 -6.25
CA ILE A 83 10.60 10.27 -6.02
C ILE A 83 9.88 9.81 -7.27
N PHE A 84 10.22 8.61 -7.75
CA PHE A 84 9.55 7.91 -8.82
C PHE A 84 8.66 6.82 -8.24
N GLN A 85 7.36 7.10 -8.19
CA GLN A 85 6.40 6.15 -7.63
C GLN A 85 6.26 4.90 -8.52
N GLY A 86 6.15 3.76 -7.84
CA GLY A 86 5.86 2.45 -8.44
C GLY A 86 4.37 2.19 -8.66
N GLY A 87 4.07 1.16 -9.45
CA GLY A 87 2.72 0.86 -9.94
C GLY A 87 2.39 1.64 -11.21
N TRP A 88 1.79 0.98 -12.20
CA TRP A 88 1.58 1.56 -13.54
C TRP A 88 0.62 2.76 -13.58
N GLY A 89 -0.21 2.94 -12.56
CA GLY A 89 -1.19 4.02 -12.45
C GLY A 89 -1.25 4.69 -11.08
N ALA A 90 -0.27 4.48 -10.19
CA ALA A 90 -0.35 4.98 -8.83
C ALA A 90 -0.25 6.51 -8.74
N THR A 91 -0.93 7.10 -7.75
CA THR A 91 -0.83 8.52 -7.41
C THR A 91 0.28 8.75 -6.39
N THR A 92 1.28 9.56 -6.72
CA THR A 92 2.42 9.87 -5.83
C THR A 92 2.00 10.87 -4.76
N LEU A 93 1.24 11.90 -5.11
CA LEU A 93 0.90 13.00 -4.20
C LEU A 93 0.05 12.56 -3.00
N ASP A 94 -0.75 11.48 -3.13
CA ASP A 94 -1.50 10.90 -2.02
C ASP A 94 -0.57 10.34 -0.91
N LEU A 95 0.71 10.10 -1.23
CA LEU A 95 1.72 9.65 -0.28
C LEU A 95 2.44 10.80 0.44
N THR A 96 2.11 12.07 0.16
CA THR A 96 2.79 13.24 0.73
C THR A 96 2.90 13.16 2.26
N ALA A 97 1.78 12.87 2.94
CA ALA A 97 1.77 12.77 4.39
C ALA A 97 2.64 11.61 4.91
N ALA A 98 2.76 10.52 4.15
CA ALA A 98 3.63 9.40 4.50
C ALA A 98 5.11 9.78 4.33
N TYR A 99 5.48 10.46 3.23
CA TYR A 99 6.85 10.95 3.03
C TYR A 99 7.26 11.98 4.09
N VAL A 100 6.37 12.93 4.40
CA VAL A 100 6.62 13.93 5.44
C VAL A 100 6.94 13.27 6.78
N ARG A 101 6.14 12.29 7.20
CA ARG A 101 6.32 11.60 8.48
C ARG A 101 7.50 10.64 8.50
N ASN A 102 7.63 9.83 7.45
CA ASN A 102 8.44 8.61 7.51
C ASN A 102 9.68 8.65 6.60
N PHE A 103 9.81 9.61 5.67
CA PHE A 103 10.99 9.63 4.81
C PHE A 103 12.23 9.97 5.64
N PRO A 104 13.30 9.16 5.58
CA PRO A 104 14.44 9.27 6.49
C PRO A 104 15.30 10.52 6.25
N ILE A 105 15.38 10.98 5.01
CA ILE A 105 16.22 12.14 4.66
C ILE A 105 15.48 13.45 4.94
N LYS A 106 15.99 14.24 5.90
CA LYS A 106 15.39 15.52 6.31
C LYS A 106 16.21 16.76 5.96
N ASN A 107 17.45 16.58 5.48
CA ASN A 107 18.37 17.66 5.10
C ASN A 107 18.38 17.98 3.59
N ARG A 108 17.47 17.38 2.83
CA ARG A 108 17.26 17.60 1.39
C ARG A 108 15.79 17.82 1.13
N ASP A 109 15.49 18.63 0.14
CA ASP A 109 14.14 18.74 -0.37
C ASP A 109 13.74 17.40 -1.01
N VAL A 110 12.47 17.02 -0.89
CA VAL A 110 11.91 15.82 -1.52
C VAL A 110 10.84 16.26 -2.52
N ILE A 111 11.00 15.85 -3.77
CA ILE A 111 10.11 16.21 -4.87
C ILE A 111 9.23 15.01 -5.18
N LEU A 112 7.93 15.14 -4.94
CA LEU A 112 6.91 14.20 -5.38
C LEU A 112 6.19 14.79 -6.59
N PHE A 113 5.88 13.96 -7.58
CA PHE A 113 5.09 14.38 -8.74
C PHE A 113 4.21 13.22 -9.22
N ASP A 114 3.04 13.55 -9.74
CA ASP A 114 2.15 12.58 -10.37
C ASP A 114 2.50 12.48 -11.86
N TYR A 115 2.65 11.26 -12.38
CA TYR A 115 2.83 11.09 -13.82
C TYR A 115 1.63 11.66 -14.59
N ARG A 116 1.86 12.13 -15.83
CA ARG A 116 0.78 12.44 -16.78
C ARG A 116 -0.28 11.33 -16.75
N GLY A 117 -1.55 11.70 -16.58
CA GLY A 117 -2.65 10.71 -16.57
C GLY A 117 -3.03 10.13 -15.21
N SER A 118 -2.28 10.44 -14.14
CA SER A 118 -2.54 9.96 -12.77
C SER A 118 -2.75 11.08 -11.77
N GLY A 119 -3.39 10.76 -10.65
CA GLY A 119 -3.51 11.65 -9.50
C GLY A 119 -4.13 13.01 -9.81
N TYR A 120 -3.39 14.06 -9.45
CA TYR A 120 -3.76 15.46 -9.64
C TYR A 120 -3.21 16.05 -10.94
N SER A 121 -2.49 15.27 -11.74
CA SER A 121 -2.08 15.63 -13.10
C SER A 121 -3.26 15.53 -14.07
N GLU A 122 -3.31 16.44 -15.04
CA GLU A 122 -4.41 16.56 -16.00
C GLU A 122 -3.89 16.33 -17.43
N PRO A 123 -4.62 15.59 -18.29
CA PRO A 123 -5.94 15.01 -18.07
C PRO A 123 -5.89 13.69 -17.29
N LYS A 124 -6.94 13.37 -16.53
CA LYS A 124 -7.11 12.03 -15.92
C LYS A 124 -7.42 10.96 -16.97
N LEU A 125 -6.87 9.76 -16.76
CA LEU A 125 -7.15 8.58 -17.58
C LEU A 125 -8.03 7.59 -16.82
N CYS A 126 -9.35 7.63 -17.10
CA CYS A 126 -10.33 6.59 -16.72
C CYS A 126 -10.16 6.06 -15.27
N ASP A 127 -10.26 6.96 -14.29
CA ASP A 127 -10.16 6.64 -12.85
C ASP A 127 -11.28 5.71 -12.35
N TRP A 128 -12.41 5.66 -13.06
CA TRP A 128 -13.52 4.74 -12.81
C TRP A 128 -13.20 3.25 -13.04
N LEU A 129 -12.11 2.91 -13.74
CA LEU A 129 -11.77 1.51 -14.05
C LEU A 129 -11.59 0.66 -12.79
N GLY A 130 -10.98 1.21 -11.73
CA GLY A 130 -10.69 0.46 -10.51
C GLY A 130 -11.96 -0.01 -9.78
N GLU A 131 -12.94 0.89 -9.62
CA GLU A 131 -14.25 0.53 -9.05
C GLU A 131 -14.99 -0.48 -9.95
N ALA A 132 -14.93 -0.30 -11.26
CA ALA A 132 -15.56 -1.21 -12.21
C ALA A 132 -14.93 -2.62 -12.18
N THR A 133 -13.61 -2.71 -12.05
CA THR A 133 -12.88 -3.98 -11.89
C THR A 133 -13.18 -4.63 -10.54
N TRP A 134 -13.22 -3.85 -9.46
CA TRP A 134 -13.56 -4.36 -8.14
C TRP A 134 -14.95 -5.01 -8.10
N ALA A 135 -15.92 -4.41 -8.80
CA ALA A 135 -17.26 -4.96 -8.91
C ALA A 135 -17.28 -6.39 -9.49
N ASP A 136 -16.33 -6.74 -10.36
CA ASP A 136 -16.19 -8.09 -10.93
C ASP A 136 -15.45 -9.05 -10.02
N ILE A 137 -14.40 -8.60 -9.31
CA ILE A 137 -13.61 -9.45 -8.40
C ILE A 137 -14.52 -10.02 -7.29
N GLY A 138 -15.54 -9.28 -6.85
CA GLY A 138 -16.49 -9.79 -5.86
C GLY A 138 -17.44 -10.88 -6.36
N ASN A 139 -17.42 -11.19 -7.65
CA ASN A 139 -18.26 -12.20 -8.29
C ASN A 139 -17.44 -13.43 -8.68
N ASP A 140 -18.08 -14.60 -8.68
CA ASP A 140 -17.47 -15.86 -9.15
C ASP A 140 -17.45 -15.93 -10.69
N LEU A 141 -16.64 -15.08 -11.31
CA LEU A 141 -16.44 -15.07 -12.77
C LEU A 141 -15.36 -16.06 -13.18
N SER A 142 -15.53 -16.71 -14.33
CA SER A 142 -14.41 -17.39 -14.99
C SER A 142 -13.38 -16.37 -15.51
N ASN A 143 -12.15 -16.83 -15.77
CA ASN A 143 -11.10 -16.01 -16.38
C ASN A 143 -11.58 -15.35 -17.67
N ASP A 144 -12.21 -16.12 -18.55
CA ASP A 144 -12.71 -15.63 -19.84
C ASP A 144 -13.77 -14.54 -19.66
N GLN A 145 -14.66 -14.70 -18.66
CA GLN A 145 -15.68 -13.70 -18.36
C GLN A 145 -15.08 -12.42 -17.79
N PHE A 146 -14.17 -12.55 -16.82
CA PHE A 146 -13.46 -11.42 -16.23
C PHE A 146 -12.67 -10.66 -17.31
N GLU A 147 -11.93 -11.39 -18.15
CA GLU A 147 -11.14 -10.82 -19.25
C GLU A 147 -12.03 -10.12 -20.29
N ALA A 148 -13.15 -10.72 -20.68
CA ALA A 148 -14.09 -10.11 -21.62
C ALA A 148 -14.68 -8.80 -21.06
N ASN A 149 -15.04 -8.78 -19.77
CA ASN A 149 -15.53 -7.58 -19.10
C ASN A 149 -14.46 -6.49 -19.04
N GLN A 150 -13.23 -6.85 -18.67
CA GLN A 150 -12.11 -5.92 -18.62
C GLN A 150 -11.76 -5.37 -20.00
N THR A 151 -11.72 -6.22 -21.03
CA THR A 151 -11.51 -5.82 -22.43
C THR A 151 -12.56 -4.82 -22.88
N LYS A 152 -13.83 -5.04 -22.55
CA LYS A 152 -14.91 -4.09 -22.84
C LYS A 152 -14.68 -2.74 -22.15
N ARG A 153 -14.31 -2.73 -20.87
CA ARG A 153 -14.03 -1.50 -20.10
C ARG A 153 -12.82 -0.74 -20.64
N PHE A 154 -11.76 -1.44 -21.00
CA PHE A 154 -10.59 -0.86 -21.64
C PHE A 154 -10.93 -0.22 -22.98
N ASN A 155 -11.74 -0.90 -23.80
CA ASN A 155 -12.19 -0.32 -25.05
C ASN A 155 -13.03 0.95 -24.84
N GLN A 156 -13.96 0.95 -23.87
CA GLN A 156 -14.73 2.13 -23.49
C GLN A 156 -13.84 3.28 -22.99
N CYS A 157 -12.77 2.98 -22.24
CA CYS A 157 -11.80 3.98 -21.81
C CYS A 157 -11.10 4.62 -23.00
N LEU A 158 -10.58 3.82 -23.93
CA LEU A 158 -9.91 4.31 -25.14
C LEU A 158 -10.86 5.13 -26.03
N ASP A 159 -12.10 4.67 -26.24
CA ASP A 159 -13.11 5.43 -26.99
C ASP A 159 -13.39 6.80 -26.35
N SER A 160 -13.50 6.84 -25.01
CA SER A 160 -13.69 8.09 -24.26
C SER A 160 -12.48 9.04 -24.39
N LEU A 161 -11.26 8.50 -24.46
CA LEU A 161 -10.04 9.27 -24.63
C LEU A 161 -9.95 9.88 -26.03
N GLU A 162 -10.29 9.10 -27.07
CA GLU A 162 -10.35 9.57 -28.45
C GLU A 162 -11.40 10.69 -28.62
N LEU A 163 -12.60 10.51 -28.05
CA LEU A 163 -13.65 11.53 -28.06
C LEU A 163 -13.21 12.84 -27.40
N ARG A 164 -12.43 12.75 -26.31
CA ARG A 164 -11.84 13.90 -25.61
C ARG A 164 -10.58 14.43 -26.28
N LYS A 165 -10.13 13.83 -27.39
CA LYS A 165 -8.89 14.16 -28.10
C LYS A 165 -7.68 14.13 -27.17
N VAL A 166 -7.62 13.12 -26.31
CA VAL A 166 -6.44 12.80 -25.50
C VAL A 166 -5.60 11.81 -26.28
N ASP A 167 -4.39 12.22 -26.65
CA ASP A 167 -3.44 11.32 -27.31
C ASP A 167 -2.81 10.40 -26.26
N PHE A 168 -3.51 9.30 -25.94
CA PHE A 168 -3.04 8.31 -24.97
C PHE A 168 -1.73 7.63 -25.42
N ASN A 169 -1.28 7.82 -26.67
CA ASN A 169 0.04 7.37 -27.10
C ASN A 169 1.20 8.21 -26.54
N GLN A 170 0.89 9.33 -25.88
CA GLN A 170 1.88 10.16 -25.21
C GLN A 170 2.00 9.85 -23.71
N PHE A 171 1.33 8.82 -23.19
CA PHE A 171 1.28 8.54 -21.74
C PHE A 171 2.19 7.38 -21.31
N GLY A 172 2.96 6.82 -22.25
CA GLY A 172 3.92 5.75 -22.00
C GLY A 172 5.12 6.14 -21.15
N SER A 173 5.87 5.10 -20.76
CA SER A 173 7.05 5.13 -19.87
C SER A 173 8.11 6.16 -20.24
N ASN A 174 8.41 6.35 -21.52
CA ASN A 174 9.39 7.32 -21.99
C ASN A 174 8.90 8.76 -21.83
N THR A 175 7.75 9.10 -22.41
CA THR A 175 7.24 10.48 -22.45
C THR A 175 6.96 11.03 -21.05
N LYS A 176 6.44 10.22 -20.12
CA LYS A 176 6.20 10.66 -18.73
C LYS A 176 7.49 11.08 -18.00
N THR A 177 8.65 10.53 -18.39
CA THR A 177 9.92 10.89 -17.72
C THR A 177 10.55 12.14 -18.31
N LYS A 178 10.20 12.53 -19.53
CA LYS A 178 10.53 13.86 -20.08
C LYS A 178 9.89 14.98 -19.25
N ASP A 179 8.70 14.74 -18.71
CA ASP A 179 8.06 15.69 -17.79
C ASP A 179 8.86 15.87 -16.51
N ALA A 180 9.40 14.77 -15.97
CA ALA A 180 10.24 14.81 -14.79
C ALA A 180 11.57 15.54 -15.08
N VAL A 181 12.16 15.35 -16.26
CA VAL A 181 13.34 16.11 -16.70
C VAL A 181 13.01 17.61 -16.80
N MET A 182 11.90 17.96 -17.44
CA MET A 182 11.44 19.36 -17.52
C MET A 182 11.15 19.94 -16.14
N LEU A 183 10.54 19.16 -15.22
CA LEU A 183 10.32 19.58 -13.85
C LEU A 183 11.64 19.88 -13.15
N ALA A 184 12.63 19.00 -13.27
CA ALA A 184 13.95 19.22 -12.72
C ALA A 184 14.58 20.50 -13.31
N GLU A 185 14.61 20.66 -14.64
CA GLU A 185 15.13 21.86 -15.30
C GLU A 185 14.50 23.16 -14.79
N GLN A 186 13.17 23.18 -14.64
CA GLN A 186 12.43 24.38 -14.20
C GLN A 186 12.63 24.68 -12.71
N LEU A 187 12.87 23.66 -11.89
CA LEU A 187 13.17 23.83 -10.47
C LEU A 187 14.60 24.32 -10.21
N GLY A 188 15.55 24.00 -11.09
CA GLY A 188 16.87 24.63 -11.13
C GLY A 188 17.82 24.30 -9.96
N TYR A 189 17.71 23.12 -9.34
CA TYR A 189 18.68 22.66 -8.34
C TYR A 189 20.02 22.28 -9.00
N GLU A 190 21.10 22.31 -8.22
CA GLU A 190 22.45 22.07 -8.73
C GLU A 190 22.65 20.63 -9.24
N SER A 191 22.03 19.68 -8.55
CA SER A 191 22.01 18.26 -8.92
C SER A 191 20.82 17.55 -8.28
N TYR A 192 20.51 16.34 -8.71
CA TYR A 192 19.36 15.58 -8.23
C TYR A 192 19.78 14.17 -7.80
N ASN A 193 19.22 13.72 -6.69
CA ASN A 193 19.21 12.32 -6.30
C ASN A 193 17.88 11.70 -6.74
N LEU A 194 17.89 10.46 -7.19
CA LEU A 194 16.68 9.76 -7.66
C LEU A 194 16.38 8.60 -6.72
N LEU A 195 15.10 8.39 -6.38
CA LEU A 195 14.66 7.21 -5.64
C LEU A 195 13.39 6.64 -6.27
N GLY A 196 13.43 5.37 -6.64
CA GLY A 196 12.32 4.68 -7.28
C GLY A 196 12.15 3.28 -6.71
N ILE A 197 10.90 2.88 -6.53
CA ILE A 197 10.53 1.54 -6.09
C ILE A 197 9.66 0.91 -7.17
N SER A 198 9.83 -0.39 -7.45
CA SER A 198 8.99 -1.12 -8.41
C SER A 198 9.11 -0.53 -9.83
N TYR A 199 7.98 -0.35 -10.51
CA TYR A 199 7.90 0.36 -11.79
C TYR A 199 8.56 1.77 -11.78
N GLY A 200 8.72 2.41 -10.62
CA GLY A 200 9.49 3.64 -10.47
C GLY A 200 10.97 3.48 -10.86
N THR A 201 11.56 2.29 -10.71
CA THR A 201 12.93 2.01 -11.17
C THR A 201 13.04 2.00 -12.70
N ARG A 202 11.96 1.60 -13.39
CA ARG A 202 11.87 1.70 -14.86
C ARG A 202 11.76 3.16 -15.28
N ALA A 203 11.01 3.96 -14.54
CA ALA A 203 10.94 5.40 -14.75
C ALA A 203 12.31 6.08 -14.52
N ILE A 204 13.09 5.67 -13.51
CA ILE A 204 14.46 6.17 -13.32
C ILE A 204 15.37 5.83 -14.50
N GLN A 205 15.33 4.59 -15.02
CA GLN A 205 16.10 4.22 -16.20
C GLN A 205 15.78 5.15 -17.38
N ASN A 206 14.49 5.34 -17.70
CA ASN A 206 14.05 6.25 -18.75
C ASN A 206 14.41 7.73 -18.46
N PHE A 207 14.36 8.16 -17.19
CA PHE A 207 14.78 9.50 -16.79
C PHE A 207 16.27 9.72 -17.05
N ILE A 208 17.14 8.77 -16.68
CA ILE A 208 18.58 8.83 -16.94
C ILE A 208 18.84 9.00 -18.44
N ARG A 209 18.18 8.20 -19.28
CA ARG A 209 18.27 8.30 -20.74
C ARG A 209 17.80 9.66 -21.25
N ASN A 210 16.63 10.12 -20.82
CA ASN A 210 16.07 11.40 -21.27
C ASN A 210 16.84 12.63 -20.74
N ALA A 211 17.63 12.47 -19.69
CA ALA A 211 18.47 13.52 -19.13
C ALA A 211 19.83 13.66 -19.83
N GLU A 212 20.22 12.76 -20.74
CA GLU A 212 21.52 12.81 -21.43
C GLU A 212 21.73 14.13 -22.21
N ASP A 213 20.65 14.67 -22.80
CA ASP A 213 20.66 15.93 -23.55
C ASP A 213 20.20 17.14 -22.71
N SER A 214 20.00 16.97 -21.41
CA SER A 214 19.51 18.00 -20.49
C SER A 214 20.64 18.66 -19.70
N PRO A 215 20.53 19.94 -19.29
CA PRO A 215 21.51 20.57 -18.40
C PRO A 215 21.47 20.06 -16.95
N ILE A 216 20.49 19.24 -16.57
CA ILE A 216 20.38 18.73 -15.20
C ILE A 216 21.54 17.78 -14.88
N LYS A 217 21.97 17.77 -13.62
CA LYS A 217 22.98 16.84 -13.13
C LYS A 217 22.35 15.79 -12.23
N ILE A 218 22.51 14.52 -12.56
CA ILE A 218 22.11 13.42 -11.68
C ILE A 218 23.30 13.05 -10.80
N ARG A 219 23.15 13.22 -9.49
CA ARG A 219 24.20 12.94 -8.49
C ARG A 219 24.26 11.46 -8.12
N SER A 220 23.10 10.86 -7.88
CA SER A 220 22.98 9.44 -7.54
C SER A 220 21.57 8.90 -7.80
N ALA A 221 21.42 7.59 -7.89
CA ALA A 221 20.14 6.92 -8.06
C ALA A 221 19.98 5.74 -7.10
N VAL A 222 18.79 5.57 -6.53
CA VAL A 222 18.41 4.37 -5.76
C VAL A 222 17.26 3.69 -6.48
N LEU A 223 17.48 2.44 -6.86
CA LEU A 223 16.47 1.60 -7.51
C LEU A 223 16.21 0.37 -6.64
N ASP A 224 15.00 0.29 -6.09
CA ASP A 224 14.57 -0.76 -5.18
C ASP A 224 13.47 -1.62 -5.82
N SER A 225 13.60 -2.95 -5.74
CA SER A 225 12.64 -3.90 -6.34
C SER A 225 12.43 -3.65 -7.84
N ASN A 226 13.44 -4.00 -8.64
CA ASN A 226 13.63 -3.39 -9.95
C ASN A 226 12.81 -4.01 -11.09
N CYS A 227 12.25 -3.15 -11.94
CA CYS A 227 11.70 -3.47 -13.27
C CYS A 227 12.72 -3.14 -14.39
N PRO A 228 13.30 -4.13 -15.09
CA PRO A 228 14.38 -3.91 -16.05
C PRO A 228 13.88 -3.42 -17.42
N MET A 229 14.52 -2.38 -17.97
CA MET A 229 14.37 -2.01 -19.39
C MET A 229 15.16 -2.95 -20.30
N GLY A 230 14.65 -3.20 -21.51
CA GLY A 230 15.26 -4.12 -22.47
C GLY A 230 15.27 -5.61 -22.08
N HIS A 231 14.75 -5.93 -20.90
CA HIS A 231 14.42 -7.28 -20.50
C HIS A 231 12.92 -7.41 -20.36
N PHE A 232 12.45 -8.63 -20.61
CA PHE A 232 11.04 -8.90 -20.56
C PHE A 232 10.49 -8.74 -19.13
N MET A 233 9.64 -7.74 -18.89
CA MET A 233 8.53 -7.97 -17.98
C MET A 233 7.59 -8.91 -18.72
N GLN A 234 7.71 -10.21 -18.53
CA GLN A 234 6.85 -11.18 -19.21
C GLN A 234 5.51 -11.21 -18.47
N GLN A 235 4.42 -10.80 -19.11
CA GLN A 235 3.10 -11.23 -18.66
C GLN A 235 3.13 -12.76 -18.54
N GLY A 236 2.50 -13.29 -17.49
CA GLY A 236 2.56 -14.71 -17.21
C GLY A 236 3.68 -15.14 -16.25
N LYS A 237 4.70 -14.31 -15.98
CA LYS A 237 5.73 -14.62 -14.96
C LYS A 237 5.33 -14.33 -13.53
N PHE A 238 4.39 -13.41 -13.30
CA PHE A 238 3.96 -13.06 -11.94
C PHE A 238 3.45 -14.26 -11.14
N GLY A 239 2.81 -15.23 -11.80
CA GLY A 239 2.39 -16.47 -11.16
C GLY A 239 3.57 -17.33 -10.69
N GLU A 240 4.65 -17.39 -11.47
CA GLU A 240 5.86 -18.13 -11.11
C GLU A 240 6.62 -17.44 -9.97
N ASP A 241 6.80 -16.12 -10.06
CA ASP A 241 7.48 -15.36 -9.01
C ASP A 241 6.73 -15.43 -7.67
N TYR A 242 5.39 -15.41 -7.72
CA TYR A 242 4.55 -15.69 -6.57
C TYR A 242 4.79 -17.09 -6.00
N VAL A 243 4.71 -18.14 -6.83
CA VAL A 243 4.89 -19.53 -6.38
C VAL A 243 6.29 -19.77 -5.82
N ARG A 244 7.32 -19.18 -6.42
CA ARG A 244 8.69 -19.21 -5.91
C ARG A 244 8.76 -18.68 -4.48
N VAL A 245 8.17 -17.51 -4.21
CA VAL A 245 8.17 -16.92 -2.87
C VAL A 245 7.30 -17.72 -1.91
N LEU A 246 6.14 -18.21 -2.35
CA LEU A 246 5.27 -19.07 -1.56
C LEU A 246 6.01 -20.34 -1.10
N ASP A 247 6.75 -20.99 -1.99
CA ASP A 247 7.52 -22.19 -1.68
C ASP A 247 8.67 -21.90 -0.70
N LEU A 248 9.41 -20.80 -0.90
CA LEU A 248 10.44 -20.37 0.05
C LEU A 248 9.85 -20.12 1.45
N PHE A 249 8.73 -19.39 1.51
CA PHE A 249 8.06 -19.03 2.74
C PHE A 249 7.50 -20.25 3.50
N LEU A 250 6.78 -21.15 2.80
CA LEU A 250 6.20 -22.33 3.42
C LEU A 250 7.27 -23.31 3.88
N LYS A 251 8.40 -23.40 3.16
CA LYS A 251 9.57 -24.17 3.59
C LYS A 251 10.21 -23.60 4.85
N ASP A 252 10.24 -22.29 5.01
CA ASP A 252 10.69 -21.65 6.26
C ASP A 252 9.77 -22.02 7.44
N CYS A 253 8.44 -22.08 7.26
CA CYS A 253 7.53 -22.57 8.30
C CYS A 253 7.71 -24.07 8.58
N GLU A 254 7.89 -24.90 7.54
CA GLU A 254 8.11 -26.34 7.70
C GLU A 254 9.39 -26.65 8.50
N ASN A 255 10.45 -25.86 8.29
CA ASN A 255 11.72 -26.00 9.01
C ASN A 255 11.71 -25.36 10.41
N ASP A 256 10.68 -24.58 10.75
CA ASP A 256 10.51 -24.02 12.08
C ASP A 256 9.68 -24.96 12.96
N SER A 257 10.23 -25.39 14.11
CA SER A 257 9.60 -26.41 14.94
C SER A 257 8.23 -25.99 15.48
N ASP A 258 8.07 -24.72 15.84
CA ASP A 258 6.84 -24.22 16.43
C ASP A 258 5.78 -24.05 15.32
N CYS A 259 6.17 -23.47 14.18
CA CYS A 259 5.28 -23.32 13.03
C CYS A 259 4.81 -24.67 12.48
N ASN A 260 5.72 -25.62 12.26
CA ASN A 260 5.36 -26.93 11.72
C ASN A 260 4.52 -27.76 12.71
N SER A 261 4.78 -27.64 14.02
CA SER A 261 3.95 -28.31 15.03
C SER A 261 2.53 -27.74 15.10
N ALA A 262 2.38 -26.42 14.96
CA ALA A 262 1.08 -25.76 14.98
C ALA A 262 0.31 -25.92 13.64
N PHE A 263 1.03 -25.92 12.52
CA PHE A 263 0.47 -25.96 11.17
C PHE A 263 1.10 -27.09 10.32
N PRO A 264 0.97 -28.36 10.73
CA PRO A 264 1.59 -29.46 10.02
C PRO A 264 1.04 -29.57 8.58
N GLU A 265 1.91 -29.97 7.64
CA GLU A 265 1.53 -30.20 6.24
C GLU A 265 0.84 -28.98 5.57
N LEU A 266 1.14 -27.75 6.03
CA LEU A 266 0.41 -26.54 5.65
C LEU A 266 0.30 -26.35 4.13
N ARG A 267 1.39 -26.57 3.39
CA ARG A 267 1.41 -26.46 1.92
C ARG A 267 0.43 -27.41 1.25
N ASN A 268 0.41 -28.68 1.70
CA ASN A 268 -0.47 -29.71 1.14
C ASN A 268 -1.93 -29.44 1.49
N ARG A 269 -2.22 -29.03 2.73
CA ARG A 269 -3.58 -28.63 3.15
C ARG A 269 -4.08 -27.43 2.37
N PHE A 270 -3.24 -26.40 2.21
CA PHE A 270 -3.58 -25.21 1.44
C PHE A 270 -3.82 -25.54 -0.04
N SER A 271 -2.98 -26.39 -0.65
CA SER A 271 -3.20 -26.89 -2.01
C SER A 271 -4.57 -27.54 -2.18
N LYS A 272 -4.96 -28.43 -1.25
CA LYS A 272 -6.26 -29.12 -1.30
C LYS A 272 -7.42 -28.16 -1.12
N PHE A 273 -7.26 -27.16 -0.25
CA PHE A 273 -8.25 -26.10 -0.07
C PHE A 273 -8.45 -25.29 -1.35
N LEU A 274 -7.36 -24.86 -2.00
CA LEU A 274 -7.41 -24.13 -3.26
C LEU A 274 -8.13 -24.93 -4.35
N ILE A 275 -7.83 -26.22 -4.50
CA ILE A 275 -8.51 -27.11 -5.45
C ILE A 275 -10.01 -27.21 -5.13
N ALA A 276 -10.39 -27.29 -3.85
CA ALA A 276 -11.79 -27.37 -3.45
C ALA A 276 -12.58 -26.09 -3.76
N LEU A 277 -11.92 -24.93 -3.86
CA LEU A 277 -12.57 -23.67 -4.24
C LEU A 277 -13.05 -23.65 -5.69
N ASP A 278 -12.45 -24.44 -6.59
CA ASP A 278 -12.91 -24.50 -7.99
C ASP A 278 -14.33 -25.09 -8.10
N ALA A 279 -14.74 -25.95 -7.15
CA ALA A 279 -16.08 -26.55 -7.13
C ALA A 279 -17.03 -25.87 -6.13
N ASN A 280 -16.49 -25.22 -5.10
CA ASN A 280 -17.27 -24.62 -4.02
C ASN A 280 -16.57 -23.34 -3.53
N PRO A 281 -16.70 -22.22 -4.27
CA PRO A 281 -16.09 -20.95 -3.88
C PRO A 281 -16.64 -20.48 -2.53
N TRP A 282 -15.88 -19.67 -1.81
CA TRP A 282 -16.26 -19.21 -0.49
C TRP A 282 -17.04 -17.89 -0.57
N VAL A 283 -18.34 -17.94 -0.27
CA VAL A 283 -19.18 -16.74 -0.16
C VAL A 283 -19.07 -16.15 1.25
N VAL A 284 -18.65 -14.89 1.33
CA VAL A 284 -18.55 -14.08 2.55
C VAL A 284 -19.70 -13.08 2.58
N GLU A 285 -20.41 -13.02 3.70
CA GLU A 285 -21.40 -11.98 3.96
C GLU A 285 -20.71 -10.73 4.54
N MET A 286 -20.92 -9.59 3.89
CA MET A 286 -20.31 -8.31 4.24
C MET A 286 -21.19 -7.54 5.24
N SER A 287 -20.60 -6.62 6.01
CA SER A 287 -21.34 -5.84 7.02
C SER A 287 -22.44 -4.94 6.44
N ASP A 288 -22.40 -4.61 5.15
CA ASP A 288 -23.43 -3.84 4.45
C ASP A 288 -24.58 -4.72 3.91
N GLY A 289 -24.55 -6.03 4.17
CA GLY A 289 -25.54 -7.00 3.70
C GLY A 289 -25.30 -7.51 2.27
N SER A 290 -24.24 -7.03 1.59
CA SER A 290 -23.80 -7.60 0.32
C SER A 290 -23.03 -8.91 0.54
N THR A 291 -22.81 -9.66 -0.54
CA THR A 291 -21.97 -10.86 -0.51
C THR A 291 -20.74 -10.66 -1.39
N PHE A 292 -19.63 -11.28 -0.99
CA PHE A 292 -18.38 -11.31 -1.74
C PHE A 292 -17.96 -12.76 -1.95
N THR A 293 -17.76 -13.18 -3.19
CA THR A 293 -17.36 -14.56 -3.50
C THR A 293 -15.85 -14.64 -3.69
N LEU A 294 -15.20 -15.56 -2.98
CA LEU A 294 -13.77 -15.82 -3.07
C LEU A 294 -13.55 -17.16 -3.77
N ASN A 295 -13.01 -17.10 -4.97
CA ASN A 295 -12.54 -18.28 -5.68
C ASN A 295 -11.05 -18.54 -5.39
N ARG A 296 -10.49 -19.56 -6.04
CA ARG A 296 -9.09 -19.96 -5.88
C ARG A 296 -8.10 -18.83 -6.20
N GLN A 297 -8.39 -18.03 -7.23
CA GLN A 297 -7.50 -16.97 -7.69
C GLN A 297 -7.54 -15.78 -6.75
N ASP A 298 -8.71 -15.46 -6.20
CA ASP A 298 -8.84 -14.42 -5.19
C ASP A 298 -8.00 -14.76 -3.97
N ILE A 299 -8.06 -15.99 -3.46
CA ILE A 299 -7.24 -16.42 -2.33
C ILE A 299 -5.73 -16.35 -2.65
N ASN A 300 -5.30 -16.77 -3.83
CA ASN A 300 -3.90 -16.60 -4.24
C ASN A 300 -3.52 -15.12 -4.38
N GLY A 301 -4.42 -14.26 -4.90
CA GLY A 301 -4.21 -12.82 -5.01
C GLY A 301 -4.07 -12.15 -3.63
N GLN A 302 -4.86 -12.58 -2.65
CA GLN A 302 -4.75 -12.14 -1.26
C GLN A 302 -3.38 -12.52 -0.68
N LEU A 303 -2.97 -13.78 -0.85
CA LEU A 303 -1.68 -14.25 -0.35
C LEU A 303 -0.50 -13.57 -1.06
N PHE A 304 -0.60 -13.32 -2.36
CA PHE A 304 0.37 -12.51 -3.11
C PHE A 304 0.55 -11.11 -2.49
N GLN A 305 -0.56 -10.41 -2.22
CA GLN A 305 -0.51 -9.09 -1.57
C GLN A 305 0.08 -9.14 -0.16
N MET A 306 -0.06 -10.28 0.51
CA MET A 306 0.53 -10.47 1.83
C MET A 306 2.03 -10.74 1.78
N LEU A 307 2.47 -11.60 0.86
CA LEU A 307 3.89 -11.88 0.63
C LEU A 307 4.65 -10.64 0.15
N TYR A 308 3.94 -9.67 -0.43
CA TYR A 308 4.45 -8.36 -0.78
C TYR A 308 5.04 -7.58 0.41
N VAL A 309 4.52 -7.78 1.64
CA VAL A 309 4.87 -6.97 2.81
C VAL A 309 5.37 -7.84 3.96
N ARG A 310 6.65 -7.68 4.33
CA ARG A 310 7.32 -8.49 5.37
C ARG A 310 6.60 -8.51 6.73
N ASN A 311 5.95 -7.41 7.11
CA ASN A 311 5.26 -7.32 8.40
C ASN A 311 4.14 -8.37 8.58
N TYR A 312 3.68 -8.99 7.49
CA TYR A 312 2.60 -9.97 7.52
C TYR A 312 3.11 -11.40 7.70
N TYR A 313 4.39 -11.66 7.45
CA TYR A 313 4.96 -13.00 7.33
C TYR A 313 4.70 -13.87 8.55
N LYS A 314 4.89 -13.30 9.76
CA LYS A 314 4.64 -14.01 11.01
C LYS A 314 3.20 -14.52 11.17
N ASN A 315 2.22 -13.88 10.54
CA ASN A 315 0.79 -14.21 10.71
C ASN A 315 0.23 -15.04 9.54
N ILE A 316 0.97 -15.22 8.44
CA ILE A 316 0.47 -15.92 7.24
C ILE A 316 0.04 -17.36 7.57
N PRO A 317 0.81 -18.21 8.29
CA PRO A 317 0.41 -19.60 8.53
C PRO A 317 -0.90 -19.70 9.30
N LEU A 318 -1.03 -18.88 10.35
CA LEU A 318 -2.26 -18.75 11.12
C LEU A 318 -3.43 -18.27 10.27
N LEU A 319 -3.21 -17.27 9.42
CA LEU A 319 -4.25 -16.78 8.53
C LEU A 319 -4.70 -17.85 7.54
N LEU A 320 -3.76 -18.61 6.97
CA LEU A 320 -4.10 -19.71 6.07
C LEU A 320 -4.96 -20.75 6.79
N GLU A 321 -4.70 -21.03 8.06
CA GLU A 321 -5.56 -21.89 8.89
C GLU A 321 -6.98 -21.33 9.03
N GLU A 322 -7.12 -20.03 9.34
CA GLU A 322 -8.43 -19.38 9.46
C GLU A 322 -9.19 -19.36 8.11
N ILE A 323 -8.49 -19.07 7.00
CA ILE A 323 -9.05 -19.10 5.64
C ILE A 323 -9.53 -20.50 5.28
N MET A 324 -8.70 -21.53 5.48
CA MET A 324 -9.04 -22.92 5.19
C MET A 324 -10.25 -23.39 6.01
N SER A 325 -10.43 -22.84 7.21
CA SER A 325 -11.58 -23.14 8.06
C SER A 325 -12.89 -22.46 7.63
N ARG A 326 -12.84 -21.46 6.73
CA ARG A 326 -13.97 -20.62 6.28
C ARG A 326 -14.77 -19.96 7.42
N LYS A 327 -14.14 -19.66 8.56
CA LYS A 327 -14.80 -19.15 9.79
C LYS A 327 -14.44 -17.71 10.18
N GLY A 328 -13.87 -16.92 9.28
CA GLY A 328 -13.38 -15.58 9.60
C GLY A 328 -14.38 -14.45 9.38
N GLU A 329 -15.14 -14.04 10.40
CA GLU A 329 -15.95 -12.81 10.33
C GLU A 329 -15.09 -11.55 10.05
N GLY A 330 -13.80 -11.56 10.38
CA GLY A 330 -12.89 -10.45 10.08
C GLY A 330 -12.25 -10.48 8.68
N PHE A 331 -12.59 -11.47 7.84
CA PHE A 331 -12.05 -11.53 6.47
C PHE A 331 -12.50 -10.33 5.62
N GLU A 332 -13.64 -9.71 5.96
CA GLU A 332 -14.09 -8.43 5.38
C GLU A 332 -13.01 -7.33 5.47
N LEU A 333 -12.22 -7.26 6.54
CA LEU A 333 -11.13 -6.28 6.64
C LEU A 333 -10.04 -6.52 5.59
N LEU A 334 -9.77 -7.79 5.25
CA LEU A 334 -8.79 -8.15 4.22
C LEU A 334 -9.32 -7.81 2.82
N ILE A 335 -10.58 -8.15 2.56
CA ILE A 335 -11.31 -7.77 1.33
C ILE A 335 -11.25 -6.24 1.14
N ASN A 336 -11.62 -5.46 2.15
CA ASN A 336 -11.65 -4.00 2.09
C ASN A 336 -10.27 -3.37 1.87
N ASN A 337 -9.20 -3.95 2.41
CA ASN A 337 -7.85 -3.48 2.17
C ASN A 337 -7.43 -3.63 0.71
N ILE A 338 -7.84 -4.71 0.05
CA ILE A 338 -7.55 -4.93 -1.37
C ILE A 338 -8.48 -4.14 -2.25
N LYS A 339 -9.76 -3.99 -1.88
CA LYS A 339 -10.67 -3.03 -2.54
C LYS A 339 -9.98 -1.70 -2.73
N ARG A 340 -9.49 -1.11 -1.64
CA ARG A 340 -8.80 0.18 -1.68
C ARG A 340 -7.62 0.17 -2.65
N ARG A 341 -6.79 -0.89 -2.68
CA ARG A 341 -5.65 -0.96 -3.59
C ARG A 341 -6.08 -1.05 -5.06
N VAL A 342 -7.10 -1.86 -5.36
CA VAL A 342 -7.62 -2.02 -6.72
C VAL A 342 -8.23 -0.70 -7.20
N THR A 343 -9.08 -0.08 -6.38
CA THR A 343 -9.81 1.13 -6.78
C THR A 343 -8.93 2.35 -6.92
N THR A 344 -7.80 2.43 -6.20
CA THR A 344 -6.85 3.54 -6.34
C THR A 344 -5.82 3.34 -7.45
N ASN A 345 -5.35 2.11 -7.67
CA ASN A 345 -4.18 1.87 -8.54
C ASN A 345 -4.54 1.37 -9.94
N PHE A 346 -5.76 0.87 -10.14
CA PHE A 346 -6.21 0.35 -11.44
C PHE A 346 -6.98 1.42 -12.22
N ASN A 347 -6.31 2.04 -13.19
CA ASN A 347 -6.87 3.13 -13.98
C ASN A 347 -6.36 3.09 -15.44
N GLY A 348 -6.77 4.07 -16.24
CA GLY A 348 -6.42 4.13 -17.66
C GLY A 348 -4.93 4.33 -17.91
N LEU A 349 -4.20 5.02 -17.02
CA LEU A 349 -2.73 5.12 -17.11
C LEU A 349 -2.09 3.75 -16.88
N GLY A 350 -2.58 3.02 -15.87
CA GLY A 350 -2.16 1.65 -15.59
C GLY A 350 -2.34 0.74 -16.81
N MET A 351 -3.52 0.79 -17.42
CA MET A 351 -3.82 0.07 -18.67
C MET A 351 -2.86 0.44 -19.79
N VAL A 352 -2.67 1.73 -20.07
CA VAL A 352 -1.80 2.21 -21.17
C VAL A 352 -0.35 1.77 -20.96
N ASN A 353 0.23 2.04 -19.79
CA ASN A 353 1.61 1.68 -19.50
C ASN A 353 1.83 0.15 -19.53
N PHE A 354 0.87 -0.62 -19.04
CA PHE A 354 0.97 -2.08 -19.09
C PHE A 354 0.95 -2.60 -20.54
N VAL A 355 0.18 -2.00 -21.45
CA VAL A 355 0.30 -2.31 -22.89
C VAL A 355 1.70 -1.95 -23.39
N TYR A 356 2.17 -0.73 -23.17
CA TYR A 356 3.47 -0.25 -23.66
C TYR A 356 4.63 -1.16 -23.28
N ASP A 357 4.72 -1.53 -22.01
CA ASP A 357 5.85 -2.30 -21.48
C ASP A 357 5.88 -3.74 -22.03
N HIS A 358 4.72 -4.30 -22.42
CA HIS A 358 4.60 -5.70 -22.82
C HIS A 358 4.48 -5.92 -24.34
N LYS A 359 3.99 -4.92 -25.07
CA LYS A 359 3.66 -5.03 -26.50
C LYS A 359 4.86 -5.26 -27.40
N ALA A 360 6.06 -4.89 -26.96
CA ALA A 360 7.29 -5.13 -27.70
C ALA A 360 7.68 -6.63 -27.78
N MET A 361 7.15 -7.49 -26.91
CA MET A 361 7.59 -8.89 -26.75
C MET A 361 6.42 -9.88 -26.50
N THR A 362 5.31 -9.62 -27.21
CA THR A 362 4.02 -10.31 -27.09
C THR A 362 4.07 -11.83 -27.24
N ARG A 363 4.78 -12.35 -28.24
CA ARG A 363 4.73 -13.77 -28.63
C ARG A 363 5.43 -14.67 -27.61
N GLU A 364 6.55 -14.19 -27.08
CA GLU A 364 7.33 -14.86 -26.05
C GLU A 364 6.53 -14.93 -24.74
N ALA A 365 5.89 -13.82 -24.34
CA ALA A 365 5.05 -13.77 -23.15
C ALA A 365 3.83 -14.70 -23.25
N GLU A 366 3.13 -14.72 -24.38
CA GLU A 366 1.99 -15.62 -24.59
C GLU A 366 2.41 -17.10 -24.54
N THR A 367 3.53 -17.44 -25.19
CA THR A 367 4.06 -18.82 -25.18
C THR A 367 4.46 -19.23 -23.76
N TYR A 368 5.12 -18.33 -23.03
CA TYR A 368 5.53 -18.55 -21.64
C TYR A 368 4.33 -18.79 -20.73
N PHE A 369 3.34 -17.90 -20.77
CA PHE A 369 2.14 -17.99 -19.96
C PHE A 369 1.41 -19.32 -20.18
N LYS A 370 1.14 -19.69 -21.45
CA LYS A 370 0.45 -20.94 -21.79
C LYS A 370 1.19 -22.19 -21.32
N ALA A 371 2.53 -22.14 -21.29
CA ALA A 371 3.33 -23.25 -20.77
C ALA A 371 3.25 -23.37 -19.25
N LYS A 372 3.25 -22.24 -18.52
CA LYS A 372 3.33 -22.21 -17.05
C LYS A 372 1.99 -22.26 -16.33
N GLU A 373 0.90 -21.78 -16.91
CA GLU A 373 -0.40 -21.69 -16.23
C GLU A 373 -0.85 -23.04 -15.63
N LYS A 374 -0.69 -24.14 -16.38
CA LYS A 374 -1.03 -25.49 -15.91
C LYS A 374 -0.06 -26.03 -14.85
N GLU A 375 1.22 -25.69 -14.97
CA GLU A 375 2.28 -26.13 -14.04
C GLU A 375 2.10 -25.51 -12.65
N LEU A 376 1.63 -24.26 -12.61
CA LEU A 376 1.46 -23.49 -11.37
C LEU A 376 0.15 -23.81 -10.64
N TYR A 377 -0.77 -24.58 -11.23
CA TYR A 377 -2.01 -24.98 -10.57
C TYR A 377 -1.72 -25.82 -9.30
N PRO A 378 -2.41 -25.58 -8.16
CA PRO A 378 -3.52 -24.64 -7.95
C PRO A 378 -3.10 -23.24 -7.47
N PHE A 379 -1.80 -22.96 -7.39
CA PHE A 379 -1.21 -21.76 -6.81
C PHE A 379 -1.03 -20.60 -7.80
N ASN A 380 -1.58 -20.67 -9.01
CA ASN A 380 -1.51 -19.52 -9.89
C ASN A 380 -2.38 -18.38 -9.34
N ALA A 381 -1.74 -17.26 -8.98
CA ALA A 381 -2.41 -15.96 -8.85
C ALA A 381 -2.80 -15.45 -10.26
N ILE A 382 -3.63 -14.40 -10.33
CA ILE A 382 -3.94 -13.73 -11.61
C ILE A 382 -2.62 -13.24 -12.20
N SER A 383 -2.20 -13.85 -13.30
CA SER A 383 -0.87 -13.72 -13.90
C SER A 383 -0.66 -12.42 -14.68
N GLY A 384 -1.70 -11.58 -14.74
CA GLY A 384 -1.77 -10.37 -15.54
C GLY A 384 -1.90 -10.62 -17.05
N HIS A 385 -2.00 -11.87 -17.50
CA HIS A 385 -2.24 -12.19 -18.90
C HIS A 385 -3.66 -11.80 -19.32
N MET A 386 -3.78 -10.97 -20.34
CA MET A 386 -5.04 -10.70 -21.04
C MET A 386 -4.75 -10.49 -22.52
N ASP A 387 -5.56 -11.09 -23.40
CA ASP A 387 -5.48 -10.94 -24.85
C ASP A 387 -5.51 -9.46 -25.27
N PHE A 388 -6.25 -8.61 -24.55
CA PHE A 388 -6.32 -7.18 -24.82
C PHE A 388 -4.93 -6.53 -24.95
N TYR A 389 -4.02 -6.83 -24.03
CA TYR A 389 -2.69 -6.20 -24.01
C TYR A 389 -1.84 -6.54 -25.25
N PHE A 390 -2.19 -7.63 -25.93
CA PHE A 390 -1.49 -8.13 -27.11
C PHE A 390 -2.20 -7.79 -28.43
N LYS A 391 -3.53 -7.80 -28.41
CA LYS A 391 -4.37 -7.63 -29.60
C LYS A 391 -4.77 -6.19 -29.86
N ASP A 392 -4.74 -5.31 -28.84
CA ASP A 392 -5.00 -3.89 -29.07
C ASP A 392 -3.97 -3.31 -30.04
N ASN A 393 -4.46 -2.54 -31.02
CA ASN A 393 -3.63 -1.89 -32.04
C ASN A 393 -3.69 -0.36 -31.96
N ARG A 394 -4.39 0.20 -30.97
CA ARG A 394 -4.60 1.64 -30.81
C ARG A 394 -3.49 2.28 -30.01
N ILE A 395 -3.04 1.61 -28.95
CA ILE A 395 -1.87 2.02 -28.17
C ILE A 395 -0.62 1.61 -28.93
N GLY A 396 0.29 2.53 -29.21
CA GLY A 396 1.50 2.31 -29.97
C GLY A 396 2.51 1.44 -29.21
N THR A 397 3.63 1.16 -29.86
CA THR A 397 4.82 0.60 -29.22
C THR A 397 5.84 1.70 -29.01
N ASP A 398 6.59 1.62 -27.93
CA ASP A 398 7.81 2.42 -27.75
C ASP A 398 9.02 1.49 -27.85
N SER A 399 9.79 1.63 -28.94
CA SER A 399 10.95 0.78 -29.19
C SER A 399 12.06 0.97 -28.15
N LEU A 400 12.10 2.11 -27.46
CA LEU A 400 13.09 2.37 -26.41
C LEU A 400 12.88 1.52 -25.16
N GLU A 401 11.70 0.93 -24.98
CA GLU A 401 11.40 -0.01 -23.90
C GLU A 401 12.15 -1.34 -24.05
N ALA A 402 12.52 -1.69 -25.28
CA ALA A 402 13.32 -2.87 -25.61
C ALA A 402 14.83 -2.62 -25.53
N VAL A 403 15.26 -1.39 -25.25
CA VAL A 403 16.68 -1.04 -25.13
C VAL A 403 17.02 -0.88 -23.64
N PRO A 404 18.01 -1.60 -23.09
CA PRO A 404 18.49 -1.35 -21.73
C PRO A 404 19.09 0.06 -21.59
N VAL A 405 19.15 0.57 -20.36
CA VAL A 405 19.85 1.83 -20.07
C VAL A 405 21.20 1.51 -19.48
N THR A 406 22.26 2.12 -20.03
CA THR A 406 23.61 2.05 -19.46
C THR A 406 23.92 3.32 -18.70
N SER A 407 24.60 3.24 -17.56
CA SER A 407 24.92 4.43 -16.77
C SER A 407 26.20 4.31 -15.97
N THR A 408 26.90 5.45 -15.83
CA THR A 408 28.03 5.63 -14.91
C THR A 408 27.62 6.36 -13.62
N ILE A 409 26.35 6.73 -13.49
CA ILE A 409 25.82 7.39 -12.29
C ILE A 409 25.95 6.43 -11.10
N PRO A 410 26.52 6.87 -9.97
CA PRO A 410 26.53 6.09 -8.74
C PRO A 410 25.12 5.60 -8.37
N THR A 411 24.95 4.28 -8.28
CA THR A 411 23.62 3.67 -8.14
C THR A 411 23.56 2.64 -7.01
N LEU A 412 22.54 2.73 -6.16
CA LEU A 412 22.22 1.74 -5.14
C LEU A 412 21.04 0.88 -5.61
N PHE A 413 21.28 -0.43 -5.74
CA PHE A 413 20.28 -1.43 -6.06
C PHE A 413 19.87 -2.21 -4.81
N LEU A 414 18.57 -2.22 -4.53
CA LEU A 414 17.98 -3.00 -3.44
C LEU A 414 17.00 -4.05 -3.98
N ALA A 415 16.97 -5.22 -3.34
CA ALA A 415 16.01 -6.28 -3.65
C ALA A 415 15.65 -7.08 -2.41
N GLY A 416 14.39 -7.46 -2.28
CA GLY A 416 13.94 -8.45 -1.30
C GLY A 416 13.98 -9.87 -1.87
N GLU A 417 14.53 -10.83 -1.13
CA GLU A 417 14.56 -12.25 -1.54
C GLU A 417 13.13 -12.80 -1.80
N TYR A 418 12.18 -12.34 -0.99
CA TYR A 418 10.77 -12.74 -1.00
C TYR A 418 9.91 -11.73 -1.78
N ASP A 419 10.50 -10.95 -2.69
CA ASP A 419 9.74 -10.11 -3.60
C ASP A 419 8.95 -10.98 -4.61
N PRO A 420 7.61 -11.01 -4.54
CA PRO A 420 6.80 -11.89 -5.38
C PRO A 420 6.48 -11.29 -6.75
N ILE A 421 6.90 -10.05 -7.03
CA ILE A 421 6.57 -9.32 -8.27
C ILE A 421 7.80 -8.90 -9.09
N THR A 422 8.87 -8.50 -8.41
CA THR A 422 10.13 -8.02 -9.01
C THR A 422 11.29 -8.77 -8.36
N PRO A 423 11.51 -10.04 -8.72
CA PRO A 423 12.44 -10.92 -8.02
C PRO A 423 13.88 -10.37 -8.08
N PRO A 424 14.77 -10.78 -7.15
CA PRO A 424 16.17 -10.35 -7.15
C PRO A 424 16.92 -10.54 -8.47
N SER A 425 16.54 -11.56 -9.26
CA SER A 425 17.09 -11.82 -10.59
C SER A 425 16.92 -10.63 -11.54
N TRP A 426 15.81 -9.89 -11.45
CA TRP A 426 15.57 -8.71 -12.27
C TRP A 426 16.47 -7.55 -11.86
N THR A 427 16.69 -7.36 -10.56
CA THR A 427 17.61 -6.34 -10.07
C THR A 427 19.05 -6.65 -10.48
N LYS A 428 19.47 -7.91 -10.40
CA LYS A 428 20.78 -8.35 -10.90
C LYS A 428 20.93 -8.11 -12.41
N GLU A 429 19.84 -8.19 -13.17
CA GLU A 429 19.87 -7.90 -14.60
C GLU A 429 20.07 -6.42 -14.89
N VAL A 430 19.33 -5.53 -14.23
CA VAL A 430 19.51 -4.06 -14.38
C VAL A 430 20.93 -3.65 -13.99
N ALA A 431 21.43 -4.16 -12.87
CA ALA A 431 22.72 -3.79 -12.32
C ALA A 431 23.90 -4.04 -13.28
N LYS A 432 23.80 -5.01 -14.21
CA LYS A 432 24.84 -5.29 -15.21
C LYS A 432 25.14 -4.10 -16.12
N SER A 433 24.16 -3.24 -16.35
CA SER A 433 24.28 -2.08 -17.25
C SER A 433 24.75 -0.81 -16.54
N PHE A 434 25.02 -0.87 -15.23
CA PHE A 434 25.45 0.27 -14.42
C PHE A 434 26.88 0.04 -13.95
N GLU A 435 27.83 0.89 -14.32
CA GLU A 435 29.25 0.65 -14.00
C GLU A 435 29.55 0.89 -12.52
N ASN A 436 29.00 1.96 -11.96
CA ASN A 436 29.24 2.41 -10.59
C ASN A 436 28.04 2.05 -9.70
N HIS A 437 27.94 0.80 -9.26
CA HIS A 437 26.79 0.37 -8.47
C HIS A 437 27.12 -0.43 -7.20
N HIS A 438 26.18 -0.40 -6.26
CA HIS A 438 26.16 -1.23 -5.07
C HIS A 438 24.87 -2.03 -5.02
N TYR A 439 24.97 -3.36 -4.93
CA TYR A 439 23.82 -4.25 -4.83
C TYR A 439 23.68 -4.79 -3.41
N PHE A 440 22.43 -4.82 -2.92
CA PHE A 440 22.04 -5.46 -1.67
C PHE A 440 20.76 -6.28 -1.84
N GLU A 441 20.82 -7.54 -1.43
CA GLU A 441 19.68 -8.46 -1.36
C GLU A 441 19.36 -8.70 0.11
N VAL A 442 18.11 -8.43 0.52
CA VAL A 442 17.66 -8.62 1.90
C VAL A 442 16.87 -9.92 2.00
N LYS A 443 17.41 -10.88 2.77
CA LYS A 443 16.76 -12.18 2.98
C LYS A 443 15.41 -12.03 3.67
N ARG A 444 14.45 -12.90 3.34
CA ARG A 444 13.10 -12.93 3.94
C ARG A 444 12.44 -11.54 3.98
N TYR A 445 12.67 -10.75 2.94
CA TYR A 445 12.08 -9.43 2.80
C TYR A 445 11.30 -9.37 1.49
N GLY A 446 10.12 -8.75 1.56
CA GLY A 446 9.19 -8.63 0.43
C GLY A 446 9.58 -7.52 -0.54
N HIS A 447 8.58 -6.92 -1.15
CA HIS A 447 8.76 -5.88 -2.14
C HIS A 447 9.01 -4.51 -1.49
N GLY A 448 10.03 -3.78 -1.96
CA GLY A 448 10.41 -2.46 -1.47
C GLY A 448 11.16 -2.51 -0.13
N VAL A 449 12.48 -2.60 -0.19
CA VAL A 449 13.40 -2.61 0.98
C VAL A 449 13.63 -1.21 1.55
N ALA A 450 13.64 -0.17 0.70
CA ALA A 450 14.03 1.19 1.05
C ALA A 450 13.27 1.78 2.26
N PRO A 451 11.95 1.54 2.44
CA PRO A 451 11.20 2.03 3.61
C PRO A 451 11.41 1.22 4.91
N SER A 452 12.29 0.22 4.91
CA SER A 452 12.64 -0.55 6.12
C SER A 452 13.72 0.17 6.93
N PRO A 453 13.87 -0.10 8.25
CA PRO A 453 14.94 0.49 9.04
C PRO A 453 16.35 0.31 8.42
N CYS A 454 16.67 -0.88 7.89
CA CYS A 454 17.95 -1.08 7.19
C CYS A 454 18.00 -0.37 5.83
N GLY A 455 16.87 -0.31 5.12
CA GLY A 455 16.77 0.50 3.90
C GLY A 455 17.08 1.97 4.18
N GLU A 456 16.49 2.53 5.24
CA GLU A 456 16.73 3.91 5.68
C GLU A 456 18.21 4.16 6.01
N GLU A 457 18.87 3.25 6.73
CA GLU A 457 20.31 3.33 6.99
C GLU A 457 21.15 3.35 5.70
N LEU A 458 20.82 2.49 4.74
CA LEU A 458 21.51 2.45 3.44
C LEU A 458 21.25 3.73 2.64
N LEU A 459 20.02 4.25 2.63
CA LEU A 459 19.66 5.50 1.96
C LEU A 459 20.44 6.67 2.55
N HIS A 460 20.51 6.79 3.87
CA HIS A 460 21.26 7.84 4.55
C HIS A 460 22.74 7.79 4.17
N ALA A 461 23.37 6.62 4.29
CA ALA A 461 24.79 6.44 3.98
C ALA A 461 25.07 6.73 2.49
N PHE A 462 24.23 6.21 1.60
CA PHE A 462 24.42 6.36 0.16
C PHE A 462 24.20 7.79 -0.33
N PHE A 463 23.14 8.48 0.11
CA PHE A 463 22.96 9.88 -0.28
C PHE A 463 24.02 10.80 0.33
N ALA A 464 24.55 10.48 1.51
CA ALA A 464 25.70 11.21 2.07
C ALA A 464 26.95 11.06 1.17
N ASN A 465 27.32 9.84 0.80
CA ASN A 465 28.47 9.59 -0.08
C ASN A 465 28.20 8.45 -1.08
N PRO A 466 27.72 8.75 -2.30
CA PRO A 466 27.27 7.72 -3.23
C PRO A 466 28.42 6.96 -3.89
N LYS A 467 29.67 7.39 -3.70
CA LYS A 467 30.87 6.69 -4.21
C LYS A 467 31.37 5.61 -3.26
N GLU A 468 30.91 5.62 -2.01
CA GLU A 468 31.30 4.65 -1.00
C GLU A 468 30.20 3.62 -0.81
N ARG A 469 30.59 2.35 -0.72
CA ARG A 469 29.64 1.27 -0.42
C ARG A 469 29.11 1.46 1.01
N PRO A 470 27.79 1.61 1.20
CA PRO A 470 27.19 1.63 2.53
C PRO A 470 27.52 0.35 3.32
N SER A 471 27.56 0.47 4.65
CA SER A 471 27.70 -0.71 5.52
C SER A 471 26.53 -1.67 5.33
N ASP A 472 26.83 -2.97 5.29
CA ASP A 472 25.83 -4.03 5.15
C ASP A 472 25.45 -4.67 6.50
N THR A 473 25.98 -4.17 7.62
CA THR A 473 25.78 -4.76 8.95
C THR A 473 24.30 -4.92 9.31
N CYS A 474 23.47 -3.92 9.01
CA CYS A 474 22.03 -4.01 9.28
C CYS A 474 21.37 -5.14 8.47
N ILE A 475 21.73 -5.28 7.19
CA ILE A 475 21.20 -6.35 6.32
C ILE A 475 21.68 -7.72 6.80
N GLN A 476 22.95 -7.84 7.21
CA GLN A 476 23.48 -9.09 7.76
C GLN A 476 22.70 -9.49 9.03
N ASN A 477 22.48 -8.54 9.94
CA ASN A 477 21.69 -8.75 11.16
C ASN A 477 20.21 -9.10 10.87
N LEU A 478 19.61 -8.50 9.83
CA LEU A 478 18.28 -8.89 9.37
C LEU A 478 18.25 -10.26 8.67
N GLY A 479 19.31 -10.59 7.93
CA GLY A 479 19.40 -11.81 7.12
C GLY A 479 19.45 -13.09 7.95
N ASP A 480 19.89 -12.96 9.21
CA ASP A 480 19.90 -14.04 10.19
C ASP A 480 18.59 -14.11 11.03
N ASN A 481 17.70 -13.12 10.92
CA ASN A 481 16.43 -13.11 11.65
C ASN A 481 15.43 -14.08 11.03
N LYS A 482 15.23 -15.21 11.73
CA LYS A 482 14.12 -16.14 11.48
C LYS A 482 12.78 -15.41 11.49
N ILE A 483 11.81 -15.93 10.72
CA ILE A 483 10.43 -15.46 10.81
C ILE A 483 9.87 -15.98 12.14
N ASN A 484 9.56 -15.07 13.06
CA ASN A 484 8.94 -15.44 14.34
C ASN A 484 7.44 -15.69 14.11
N PHE A 485 7.11 -16.89 13.65
CA PHE A 485 5.73 -17.27 13.34
C PHE A 485 4.83 -17.19 14.57
N VAL A 486 3.65 -16.60 14.39
CA VAL A 486 2.58 -16.59 15.38
C VAL A 486 1.80 -17.89 15.23
N THR A 487 1.87 -18.73 16.26
CA THR A 487 1.23 -20.05 16.29
C THR A 487 0.02 -20.08 17.22
N THR A 488 -0.08 -19.12 18.14
CA THR A 488 -1.14 -19.01 19.14
C THR A 488 -1.65 -17.57 19.22
N TYR A 489 -2.92 -17.41 19.57
CA TYR A 489 -3.58 -16.12 19.75
C TYR A 489 -4.88 -16.25 20.56
N TYR A 490 -5.37 -15.15 21.15
CA TYR A 490 -6.71 -15.10 21.71
C TYR A 490 -7.74 -14.95 20.58
N ARG A 491 -8.39 -16.04 20.20
CA ARG A 491 -9.39 -16.05 19.12
C ARG A 491 -10.67 -15.31 19.50
N ASN A 492 -11.00 -14.22 18.82
CA ASN A 492 -12.31 -13.59 18.93
C ASN A 492 -12.56 -12.77 17.66
N ALA A 493 -13.29 -13.35 16.71
CA ALA A 493 -13.55 -12.72 15.41
C ALA A 493 -14.39 -11.43 15.52
N LYS A 494 -15.10 -11.23 16.64
CA LYS A 494 -15.94 -10.03 16.89
C LYS A 494 -15.13 -8.83 17.38
N ILE A 495 -13.87 -9.02 17.80
CA ILE A 495 -12.96 -7.92 18.14
C ILE A 495 -12.79 -6.97 16.95
N SER A 496 -12.75 -7.50 15.73
CA SER A 496 -12.66 -6.69 14.50
C SER A 496 -13.81 -5.69 14.39
N LYS A 497 -15.06 -6.15 14.58
CA LYS A 497 -16.29 -5.34 14.57
C LYS A 497 -16.35 -4.35 15.74
N LEU A 498 -15.87 -4.74 16.91
CA LEU A 498 -15.77 -3.86 18.07
C LEU A 498 -14.78 -2.71 17.79
N ALA A 499 -13.57 -3.06 17.35
CA ALA A 499 -12.50 -2.12 17.07
C ALA A 499 -12.91 -1.15 15.94
N SER A 500 -13.45 -1.65 14.83
CA SER A 500 -13.89 -0.81 13.73
C SER A 500 -15.03 0.14 14.14
N GLY A 501 -16.00 -0.35 14.92
CA GLY A 501 -17.11 0.46 15.44
C GLY A 501 -16.64 1.61 16.34
N ILE A 502 -15.57 1.40 17.12
CA ILE A 502 -14.96 2.41 17.99
C ILE A 502 -14.10 3.38 17.17
N PHE A 503 -13.10 2.88 16.43
CA PHE A 503 -12.09 3.73 15.78
C PHE A 503 -12.61 4.51 14.57
N GLN A 504 -13.55 3.96 13.81
CA GLN A 504 -14.13 4.68 12.66
C GLN A 504 -15.30 5.58 13.06
N MET A 505 -15.68 5.59 14.33
CA MET A 505 -16.86 6.29 14.86
C MET A 505 -18.18 5.97 14.14
N LYS A 506 -18.28 4.80 13.50
CA LYS A 506 -19.43 4.41 12.67
C LYS A 506 -20.59 3.81 13.47
N ASN A 507 -20.34 3.30 14.67
CA ASN A 507 -21.37 2.66 15.50
C ASN A 507 -21.76 3.58 16.67
N ILE A 508 -22.60 4.58 16.38
CA ILE A 508 -23.07 5.56 17.37
C ILE A 508 -23.71 4.89 18.61
N PRO A 509 -24.59 3.88 18.48
CA PRO A 509 -25.16 3.20 19.65
C PRO A 509 -24.10 2.55 20.56
N LEU A 510 -23.09 1.90 19.98
CA LEU A 510 -21.96 1.33 20.73
C LEU A 510 -21.18 2.42 21.47
N LEU A 511 -20.87 3.53 20.80
CA LEU A 511 -20.14 4.65 21.39
C LEU A 511 -20.90 5.25 22.58
N ILE A 512 -22.20 5.53 22.41
CA ILE A 512 -23.05 6.04 23.48
C ILE A 512 -23.08 5.03 24.65
N GLY A 513 -23.24 3.74 24.36
CA GLY A 513 -23.22 2.69 25.35
C GLY A 513 -21.92 2.65 26.15
N LEU A 514 -20.77 2.67 25.48
CA LEU A 514 -19.45 2.69 26.12
C LEU A 514 -19.23 3.97 26.95
N ILE A 515 -19.62 5.14 26.44
CA ILE A 515 -19.52 6.41 27.17
C ILE A 515 -20.35 6.36 28.45
N LEU A 516 -21.59 5.85 28.39
CA LEU A 516 -22.45 5.68 29.56
C LEU A 516 -21.81 4.72 30.58
N VAL A 517 -21.33 3.57 30.12
CA VAL A 517 -20.66 2.58 30.98
C VAL A 517 -19.47 3.21 31.71
N VAL A 518 -18.58 3.90 30.98
CA VAL A 518 -17.39 4.54 31.56
C VAL A 518 -17.77 5.65 32.52
N LEU A 519 -18.70 6.54 32.16
CA LEU A 519 -19.13 7.65 32.99
C LEU A 519 -19.71 7.18 34.34
N PHE A 520 -20.65 6.24 34.30
CA PHE A 520 -21.28 5.71 35.51
C PHE A 520 -20.29 4.90 36.35
N ALA A 521 -19.43 4.10 35.71
CA ALA A 521 -18.40 3.37 36.42
C ALA A 521 -17.41 4.31 37.12
N LEU A 522 -16.99 5.40 36.49
CA LEU A 522 -16.10 6.39 37.08
C LEU A 522 -16.72 7.04 38.31
N VAL A 523 -17.95 7.55 38.18
CA VAL A 523 -18.62 8.24 39.29
C VAL A 523 -18.93 7.27 40.44
N ASN A 524 -19.35 6.04 40.15
CA ASN A 524 -19.62 5.03 41.18
C ASN A 524 -18.34 4.55 41.89
N SER A 525 -17.22 4.51 41.18
CA SER A 525 -15.89 4.23 41.77
C SER A 525 -15.51 5.34 42.76
N ILE A 526 -15.64 6.62 42.36
CA ILE A 526 -15.31 7.78 43.22
C ILE A 526 -16.24 7.85 44.43
N LYS A 527 -17.56 7.78 44.23
CA LYS A 527 -18.56 7.82 45.32
C LYS A 527 -18.36 6.68 46.30
N GLY A 528 -18.13 5.48 45.78
CA GLY A 528 -17.90 4.27 46.57
C GLY A 528 -16.64 4.36 47.43
N LEU A 529 -15.52 4.72 46.80
CA LEU A 529 -14.24 4.85 47.50
C LEU A 529 -14.30 5.94 48.57
N ARG A 530 -14.93 7.09 48.28
CA ARG A 530 -15.16 8.15 49.28
C ARG A 530 -16.05 7.67 50.43
N SER A 531 -17.12 6.93 50.15
CA SER A 531 -18.01 6.40 51.19
C SER A 531 -17.29 5.39 52.09
N TRP A 532 -16.47 4.53 51.50
CA TRP A 532 -15.67 3.56 52.23
C TRP A 532 -14.59 4.24 53.10
N LEU A 533 -13.81 5.16 52.53
CA LEU A 533 -12.71 5.84 53.22
C LEU A 533 -13.20 6.82 54.31
N VAL A 534 -14.28 7.56 54.06
CA VAL A 534 -14.76 8.62 54.95
C VAL A 534 -15.80 8.11 55.94
N LYS A 535 -16.75 7.27 55.49
CA LYS A 535 -17.90 6.85 56.28
C LYS A 535 -17.81 5.41 56.79
N LYS A 536 -16.80 4.63 56.36
CA LYS A 536 -16.67 3.18 56.61
C LYS A 536 -17.94 2.39 56.23
N ASP A 537 -18.70 2.88 55.24
CA ASP A 537 -19.93 2.26 54.76
C ASP A 537 -19.65 1.32 53.57
N ASN A 538 -20.07 0.06 53.69
CA ASN A 538 -19.87 -1.00 52.70
C ASN A 538 -21.13 -1.32 51.88
N ARG A 539 -22.23 -0.57 52.04
CA ARG A 539 -23.49 -0.84 51.32
C ARG A 539 -23.32 -0.84 49.79
N SER A 540 -22.47 0.03 49.26
CA SER A 540 -22.16 0.13 47.82
C SER A 540 -20.99 -0.73 47.36
N ALA A 541 -20.36 -1.54 48.23
CA ALA A 541 -19.09 -2.21 47.92
C ALA A 541 -19.12 -3.02 46.61
N PHE A 542 -20.19 -3.79 46.36
CA PHE A 542 -20.32 -4.55 45.11
C PHE A 542 -20.43 -3.67 43.87
N LEU A 543 -21.18 -2.56 43.93
CA LEU A 543 -21.30 -1.61 42.82
C LEU A 543 -19.96 -0.91 42.56
N THR A 544 -19.24 -0.56 43.63
CA THR A 544 -17.91 0.07 43.55
C THR A 544 -16.89 -0.87 42.94
N VAL A 545 -16.81 -2.12 43.43
CA VAL A 545 -15.89 -3.14 42.89
C VAL A 545 -16.24 -3.47 41.44
N ALA A 546 -17.53 -3.66 41.10
CA ALA A 546 -17.96 -3.86 39.72
C ALA A 546 -17.56 -2.68 38.82
N SER A 547 -17.74 -1.45 39.29
CA SER A 547 -17.42 -0.25 38.51
C SER A 547 -15.91 -0.10 38.27
N ILE A 548 -15.08 -0.32 39.29
CA ILE A 548 -13.61 -0.31 39.15
C ILE A 548 -13.19 -1.44 38.19
N GLY A 549 -13.75 -2.65 38.36
CA GLY A 549 -13.45 -3.79 37.52
C GLY A 549 -13.81 -3.56 36.04
N ILE A 550 -14.95 -2.91 35.76
CA ILE A 550 -15.33 -2.51 34.39
C ILE A 550 -14.30 -1.55 33.80
N LEU A 551 -13.88 -0.53 34.53
CA LEU A 551 -12.88 0.44 34.03
C LEU A 551 -11.54 -0.25 33.74
N VAL A 552 -11.06 -1.08 34.67
CA VAL A 552 -9.83 -1.86 34.50
C VAL A 552 -9.91 -2.76 33.28
N PHE A 553 -11.04 -3.46 33.12
CA PHE A 553 -11.29 -4.33 31.96
C PHE A 553 -11.29 -3.54 30.65
N LEU A 554 -12.02 -2.42 30.56
CA LEU A 554 -12.11 -1.62 29.34
C LEU A 554 -10.76 -0.99 28.96
N VAL A 555 -10.00 -0.48 29.93
CA VAL A 555 -8.65 0.05 29.70
C VAL A 555 -7.73 -1.05 29.19
N GLY A 556 -7.71 -2.22 29.85
CA GLY A 556 -6.85 -3.31 29.41
C GLY A 556 -7.28 -3.89 28.06
N LEU A 557 -8.58 -3.91 27.73
CA LEU A 557 -9.07 -4.32 26.41
C LEU A 557 -8.60 -3.33 25.33
N LEU A 558 -8.69 -2.03 25.59
CA LEU A 558 -8.18 -1.00 24.69
C LEU A 558 -6.66 -1.15 24.48
N LEU A 559 -5.89 -1.40 25.53
CA LEU A 559 -4.46 -1.65 25.44
C LEU A 559 -4.15 -2.93 24.65
N ALA A 560 -4.92 -4.00 24.85
CA ALA A 560 -4.75 -5.25 24.10
C ALA A 560 -5.07 -5.09 22.60
N ILE A 561 -6.16 -4.38 22.28
CA ILE A 561 -6.51 -4.03 20.89
C ILE A 561 -5.43 -3.14 20.28
N SER A 562 -4.98 -2.09 20.98
CA SER A 562 -3.96 -1.16 20.49
C SER A 562 -2.62 -1.85 20.25
N LYS A 563 -2.18 -2.70 21.20
CA LYS A 563 -0.97 -3.51 21.06
C LYS A 563 -1.07 -4.48 19.88
N THR A 564 -2.22 -5.13 19.71
CA THR A 564 -2.45 -6.02 18.57
C THR A 564 -2.45 -5.21 17.26
N ALA A 565 -3.08 -4.03 17.23
CA ALA A 565 -3.09 -3.14 16.07
C ALA A 565 -1.69 -2.70 15.64
N SER A 566 -0.81 -2.40 16.61
CA SER A 566 0.56 -1.95 16.34
C SER A 566 1.49 -3.09 15.96
N GLU A 567 1.39 -4.24 16.65
CA GLU A 567 2.32 -5.36 16.46
C GLU A 567 1.86 -6.32 15.36
N ASN A 568 0.56 -6.60 15.28
CA ASN A 568 -0.07 -7.63 14.45
C ASN A 568 -1.42 -7.12 13.89
N PRO A 569 -1.48 -6.06 13.07
CA PRO A 569 -2.73 -5.45 12.63
C PRO A 569 -3.71 -6.43 11.95
N PHE A 570 -3.18 -7.47 11.28
CA PHE A 570 -3.98 -8.52 10.63
C PHE A 570 -4.64 -9.46 11.64
N LEU A 571 -3.99 -9.68 12.79
CA LEU A 571 -4.53 -10.56 13.82
C LEU A 571 -5.84 -10.01 14.39
N LEU A 572 -6.07 -8.69 14.35
CA LEU A 572 -7.34 -8.07 14.75
C LEU A 572 -8.56 -8.59 13.97
N ALA A 573 -8.37 -9.13 12.76
CA ALA A 573 -9.45 -9.76 12.01
C ALA A 573 -9.96 -11.03 12.71
N PHE A 574 -9.12 -11.72 13.47
CA PHE A 574 -9.44 -13.02 14.06
C PHE A 574 -9.44 -13.01 15.59
N GLY A 575 -8.78 -12.02 16.21
CA GLY A 575 -8.63 -11.97 17.65
C GLY A 575 -7.60 -10.95 18.14
N LEU A 576 -6.90 -11.31 19.21
CA LEU A 576 -5.88 -10.49 19.88
C LEU A 576 -4.60 -11.29 20.11
N ASN A 577 -3.49 -10.60 20.32
CA ASN A 577 -2.26 -11.22 20.81
C ASN A 577 -2.54 -12.06 22.07
N ASP A 578 -1.83 -13.20 22.24
CA ASP A 578 -2.03 -14.11 23.38
C ASP A 578 -1.93 -13.45 24.75
N SER A 579 -1.14 -12.38 24.88
CA SER A 579 -1.06 -11.61 26.12
C SER A 579 -2.42 -11.07 26.59
N ALA A 580 -3.43 -11.01 25.70
CA ALA A 580 -4.79 -10.61 26.00
C ALA A 580 -5.58 -11.69 26.75
N ASN A 581 -5.21 -12.97 26.72
CA ASN A 581 -5.94 -14.05 27.40
C ASN A 581 -6.25 -13.72 28.86
N ASN A 582 -5.26 -13.17 29.56
CA ASN A 582 -5.34 -12.86 30.99
C ASN A 582 -6.46 -11.87 31.33
N ILE A 583 -6.75 -10.90 30.47
CA ILE A 583 -7.78 -9.91 30.79
C ILE A 583 -9.19 -10.50 30.69
N PHE A 584 -9.41 -11.47 29.79
CA PHE A 584 -10.72 -12.07 29.62
C PHE A 584 -11.10 -12.98 30.79
N TYR A 585 -10.12 -13.58 31.49
CA TYR A 585 -10.39 -14.31 32.73
C TYR A 585 -10.94 -13.44 33.87
N LEU A 586 -10.81 -12.12 33.78
CA LEU A 586 -11.44 -11.20 34.75
C LEU A 586 -12.95 -11.07 34.53
N VAL A 587 -13.46 -11.37 33.33
CA VAL A 587 -14.87 -11.11 32.99
C VAL A 587 -15.84 -11.96 33.79
N PRO A 588 -15.65 -13.29 33.97
CA PRO A 588 -16.56 -14.08 34.81
C PRO A 588 -16.64 -13.56 36.27
N ILE A 589 -15.50 -13.17 36.84
CA ILE A 589 -15.43 -12.57 38.19
C ILE A 589 -16.19 -11.25 38.22
N LEU A 590 -15.95 -10.41 37.20
CA LEU A 590 -16.62 -9.12 37.05
C LEU A 590 -18.14 -9.27 36.92
N LEU A 591 -18.61 -10.19 36.08
CA LEU A 591 -20.03 -10.50 35.90
C LEU A 591 -20.67 -10.98 37.21
N GLY A 592 -19.95 -11.72 38.05
CA GLY A 592 -20.39 -12.06 39.41
C GLY A 592 -20.64 -10.84 40.29
N PHE A 593 -19.73 -9.86 40.30
CA PHE A 593 -19.91 -8.61 41.04
C PHE A 593 -21.04 -7.75 40.47
N VAL A 594 -21.15 -7.69 39.14
CA VAL A 594 -22.25 -6.99 38.46
C VAL A 594 -23.60 -7.61 38.84
N PHE A 595 -23.69 -8.95 38.85
CA PHE A 595 -24.90 -9.67 39.25
C PHE A 595 -25.30 -9.38 40.70
N LEU A 596 -24.34 -9.41 41.64
CA LEU A 596 -24.57 -9.07 43.04
C LEU A 596 -25.01 -7.60 43.21
N ALA A 597 -24.43 -6.68 42.45
CA ALA A 597 -24.83 -5.27 42.44
C ALA A 597 -26.27 -5.10 41.95
N LEU A 598 -26.67 -5.81 40.88
CA LEU A 598 -28.03 -5.80 40.35
C LEU A 598 -29.04 -6.41 41.35
N ILE A 599 -28.72 -7.54 42.01
CA ILE A 599 -29.59 -8.11 43.06
C ILE A 599 -29.81 -7.11 44.19
N ARG A 600 -28.75 -6.44 44.67
CA ARG A 600 -28.89 -5.42 45.71
C ARG A 600 -29.74 -4.25 45.25
N TRP A 601 -29.58 -3.81 44.00
CA TRP A 601 -30.42 -2.77 43.41
C TRP A 601 -31.90 -3.17 43.36
N PHE A 602 -32.21 -4.43 43.03
CA PHE A 602 -33.60 -4.93 43.04
C PHE A 602 -34.23 -4.95 44.43
N LYS A 603 -33.44 -5.17 45.49
CA LYS A 603 -33.92 -5.28 46.88
C LYS A 603 -34.08 -3.93 47.59
N ASN A 604 -33.50 -2.85 47.06
CA ASN A 604 -33.46 -1.54 47.71
C ASN A 604 -34.38 -0.52 47.01
N GLU A 605 -34.70 0.58 47.70
CA GLU A 605 -35.39 1.71 47.08
C GLU A 605 -34.59 2.31 45.90
N LYS A 606 -35.28 2.54 44.79
CA LYS A 606 -34.68 2.95 43.52
C LYS A 606 -34.65 4.47 43.42
N THR A 607 -33.45 5.05 43.44
CA THR A 607 -33.21 6.44 43.03
C THR A 607 -32.91 6.49 41.53
N LEU A 608 -33.11 7.66 40.92
CA LEU A 608 -32.74 7.90 39.51
C LEU A 608 -31.28 7.48 39.23
N TRP A 609 -30.33 7.89 40.08
CA TRP A 609 -28.92 7.52 39.93
C TRP A 609 -28.67 6.01 40.00
N SER A 610 -29.31 5.34 40.96
CA SER A 610 -29.16 3.88 41.11
C SER A 610 -29.75 3.11 39.94
N SER A 611 -30.86 3.59 39.36
CA SER A 611 -31.46 3.02 38.16
C SER A 611 -30.57 3.22 36.93
N LEU A 612 -30.01 4.43 36.73
CA LEU A 612 -29.09 4.70 35.64
C LEU A 612 -27.78 3.89 35.76
N SER A 613 -27.29 3.69 36.99
CA SER A 613 -26.14 2.80 37.24
C SER A 613 -26.45 1.35 36.89
N ALA A 614 -27.64 0.85 37.25
CA ALA A 614 -28.07 -0.50 36.87
C ALA A 614 -28.21 -0.64 35.35
N ILE A 615 -28.75 0.38 34.66
CA ILE A 615 -28.80 0.41 33.19
C ILE A 615 -27.39 0.35 32.59
N ALA A 616 -26.45 1.15 33.08
CA ALA A 616 -25.06 1.12 32.60
C ALA A 616 -24.42 -0.27 32.79
N LEU A 617 -24.66 -0.94 33.92
CA LEU A 617 -24.21 -2.32 34.13
C LEU A 617 -24.83 -3.31 33.13
N ILE A 618 -26.13 -3.17 32.84
CA ILE A 618 -26.82 -4.01 31.85
C ILE A 618 -26.26 -3.75 30.44
N VAL A 619 -26.00 -2.49 30.09
CA VAL A 619 -25.36 -2.13 28.81
C VAL A 619 -23.97 -2.75 28.70
N PHE A 620 -23.17 -2.74 29.78
CA PHE A 620 -21.88 -3.43 29.79
C PHE A 620 -22.03 -4.94 29.52
N ILE A 621 -22.98 -5.62 30.19
CA ILE A 621 -23.25 -7.04 29.94
C ILE A 621 -23.66 -7.26 28.48
N ALA A 622 -24.54 -6.41 27.94
CA ALA A 622 -24.99 -6.51 26.55
C ALA A 622 -23.82 -6.37 25.56
N ILE A 623 -22.92 -5.41 25.77
CA ILE A 623 -21.69 -5.25 24.96
C ILE A 623 -20.80 -6.49 25.11
N ALA A 624 -20.55 -6.95 26.33
CA ALA A 624 -19.70 -8.11 26.58
C ALA A 624 -20.23 -9.39 25.92
N MET A 625 -21.55 -9.59 25.90
CA MET A 625 -22.19 -10.70 25.20
C MET A 625 -22.16 -10.53 23.68
N ALA A 626 -22.50 -9.33 23.18
CA ALA A 626 -22.55 -9.05 21.75
C ALA A 626 -21.19 -9.33 21.07
N TYR A 627 -20.09 -8.94 21.73
CA TYR A 627 -18.72 -9.07 21.23
C TYR A 627 -17.93 -10.24 21.85
N GLN A 628 -18.60 -11.13 22.58
CA GLN A 628 -17.99 -12.32 23.19
C GLN A 628 -16.73 -12.01 24.03
N LEU A 629 -16.81 -10.97 24.87
CA LEU A 629 -15.68 -10.48 25.65
C LEU A 629 -15.45 -11.32 26.91
N TYR A 630 -15.31 -12.63 26.77
CA TYR A 630 -15.07 -13.60 27.85
C TYR A 630 -14.12 -14.71 27.36
N PRO A 631 -13.55 -15.54 28.26
CA PRO A 631 -12.62 -16.59 27.86
C PRO A 631 -13.28 -17.59 26.92
N ASN A 632 -12.58 -18.02 25.87
CA ASN A 632 -12.98 -19.21 25.13
C ASN A 632 -12.53 -20.42 25.95
N PHE A 633 -13.49 -21.23 26.40
CA PHE A 633 -13.21 -22.49 27.07
C PHE A 633 -13.11 -23.63 26.06
#